data_AF-A0AAU9KCH9-F1
#
_entry.id   AF-A0AAU9KCH9-F1
#
_cell.length_a   1.000
_cell.length_b   1.000
_cell.length_c   1.000
_cell.angle_alpha   90.00
_cell.angle_beta   90.00
_cell.angle_gamma   90.00
#
_symmetry.space_group_name_H-M   'P 1'
#
loop_
_entity.id
_entity.type
_entity.pdbx_description
1 polymer ?
#
loop_
_entity_poly.entity_id
_entity_poly.type
_entity_poly.pdbx_seq_one_letter_code
_entity_poly.pdbx_strand_id
1 'polypeptide(L)'
;MSESCEDKFTVFSGMFSLIFKNSEEGSSLRLPNIFSYEDSEAEREEPKENDQKASKSGQGKGTKKRITACPHANKRHYAKNMCSNCYHKSGRQKKAWTCLHKDRQLYAKGMCQFCYLQSYHKSRSCKSIKTEYSNI
;
A
#
# COMPACT_ATOMS: atom_id res chain seq x y z
N MET A 1 15.76 -1.63 -31.88
CA MET A 1 16.76 -2.21 -30.97
C MET A 1 16.19 -2.13 -29.57
N SER A 2 15.71 -3.26 -29.05
CA SER A 2 14.99 -3.39 -27.80
C SER A 2 15.98 -3.67 -26.66
N GLU A 3 16.24 -2.68 -25.82
CA GLU A 3 17.08 -2.83 -24.63
C GLU A 3 16.31 -3.55 -23.52
N SER A 4 16.65 -4.82 -23.36
CA SER A 4 16.27 -5.67 -22.23
C SER A 4 17.01 -5.22 -20.98
N CYS A 5 16.28 -4.60 -20.04
CA CYS A 5 16.77 -4.39 -18.68
C CYS A 5 16.62 -5.72 -17.93
N GLU A 6 17.72 -6.43 -17.73
CA GLU A 6 17.73 -7.67 -16.95
C GLU A 6 17.44 -7.36 -15.47
N ASP A 7 16.35 -7.93 -14.98
CA ASP A 7 15.91 -7.88 -13.59
C ASP A 7 16.94 -8.61 -12.69
N LYS A 8 17.77 -7.85 -11.95
CA LYS A 8 18.46 -8.39 -10.77
C LYS A 8 17.45 -8.55 -9.64
N PHE A 9 16.78 -9.70 -9.67
CA PHE A 9 15.80 -10.18 -8.69
C PHE A 9 16.51 -10.81 -7.48
N THR A 10 17.05 -10.00 -6.57
CA THR A 10 17.37 -10.36 -5.17
C THR A 10 17.41 -9.02 -4.43
N VAL A 11 16.46 -8.66 -3.56
CA VAL A 11 16.46 -8.93 -2.11
C VAL A 11 15.06 -8.54 -1.59
N PHE A 12 14.08 -9.43 -1.66
CA PHE A 12 12.86 -9.35 -0.82
C PHE A 12 12.11 -10.70 -0.78
N SER A 13 12.85 -11.81 -0.77
CA SER A 13 12.31 -13.17 -0.65
C SER A 13 12.85 -13.82 0.62
N GLY A 14 12.59 -13.21 1.78
CA GLY A 14 13.17 -13.66 3.05
C GLY A 14 12.24 -13.70 4.25
N MET A 15 10.92 -13.53 4.10
CA MET A 15 10.05 -13.52 5.30
C MET A 15 8.59 -13.93 5.09
N PHE A 16 8.31 -14.91 4.22
CA PHE A 16 6.97 -15.49 4.13
C PHE A 16 6.97 -16.96 3.63
N SER A 17 7.91 -17.79 4.09
CA SER A 17 7.98 -19.23 3.74
C SER A 17 8.06 -20.16 4.96
N LEU A 18 7.34 -19.88 6.04
CA LEU A 18 7.22 -20.81 7.19
C LEU A 18 5.78 -21.05 7.65
N ILE A 19 4.79 -20.92 6.76
CA ILE A 19 3.42 -21.35 7.08
C ILE A 19 2.90 -22.09 5.84
N PHE A 20 2.43 -23.32 6.03
CA PHE A 20 1.92 -24.28 5.04
C PHE A 20 2.96 -25.21 4.37
N LYS A 21 3.54 -26.08 5.19
CA LYS A 21 3.62 -27.51 4.84
C LYS A 21 2.99 -28.28 5.99
N ASN A 22 1.84 -28.92 5.75
CA ASN A 22 1.37 -30.04 6.57
C ASN A 22 0.40 -30.90 5.76
N SER A 23 0.80 -32.16 5.60
CA SER A 23 0.04 -33.39 5.34
C SER A 23 1.08 -34.36 4.74
N GLU A 24 1.37 -35.55 5.26
CA GLU A 24 0.72 -36.48 6.20
C GLU A 24 1.93 -37.29 6.77
N GLU A 25 2.11 -37.57 8.05
CA GLU A 25 1.43 -38.56 8.87
C GLU A 25 1.82 -38.35 10.35
N GLY A 26 0.97 -38.82 11.26
CA GLY A 26 1.06 -38.55 12.69
C GLY A 26 2.35 -39.01 13.37
N SER A 27 2.86 -38.14 14.25
CA SER A 27 3.50 -38.60 15.47
C SER A 27 3.36 -37.54 16.56
N SER A 28 2.88 -37.99 17.71
CA SER A 28 2.72 -37.24 18.93
C SER A 28 4.09 -36.78 19.44
N LEU A 29 4.50 -35.57 19.07
CA LEU A 29 5.63 -34.89 19.70
C LEU A 29 5.11 -33.63 20.37
N ARG A 30 5.13 -33.64 21.70
CA ARG A 30 4.94 -32.46 22.54
C ARG A 30 5.93 -31.39 22.09
N LEU A 31 5.39 -30.28 21.57
CA LEU A 31 6.19 -29.08 21.35
C LEU A 31 6.68 -28.58 22.72
N PRO A 32 7.99 -28.27 22.86
CA PRO A 32 8.47 -27.59 24.05
C PRO A 32 7.80 -26.21 24.14
N ASN A 33 7.30 -25.93 25.34
CA ASN A 33 6.74 -24.65 25.75
C ASN A 33 7.84 -23.57 25.68
N ILE A 34 8.06 -22.99 24.50
CA ILE A 34 8.98 -21.86 24.24
C ILE A 34 8.18 -20.56 24.35
N PHE A 35 7.53 -20.30 25.49
CA PHE A 35 7.03 -18.95 25.77
C PHE A 35 6.81 -18.70 27.28
N SER A 36 7.87 -18.87 28.08
CA SER A 36 8.00 -18.10 29.31
C SER A 36 8.91 -16.89 29.01
N TYR A 37 8.32 -15.86 28.40
CA TYR A 37 8.99 -14.56 28.31
C TYR A 37 8.58 -13.80 29.56
N GLU A 38 9.53 -13.63 30.48
CA GLU A 38 9.38 -12.76 31.63
C GLU A 38 9.25 -11.32 31.14
N ASP A 39 8.21 -10.65 31.65
CA ASP A 39 7.89 -9.25 31.44
C ASP A 39 9.10 -8.37 31.73
N SER A 40 9.75 -7.90 30.66
CA SER A 40 10.60 -6.71 30.71
C SER A 40 9.74 -5.57 30.18
N GLU A 41 9.29 -4.70 31.09
CA GLU A 41 8.51 -3.49 30.81
C GLU A 41 9.33 -2.52 29.93
N ALA A 42 9.39 -2.80 28.63
CA ALA A 42 9.85 -1.85 27.64
C ALA A 42 8.66 -0.95 27.30
N GLU A 43 8.68 0.26 27.86
CA GLU A 43 7.75 1.35 27.56
C GLU A 43 7.56 1.49 26.05
N ARG A 44 6.44 0.99 25.55
CA ARG A 44 6.07 1.06 24.14
C ARG A 44 5.61 2.49 23.88
N GLU A 45 6.51 3.33 23.39
CA GLU A 45 6.15 4.69 22.98
C GLU A 45 5.01 4.66 21.95
N GLU A 46 3.90 5.28 22.32
CA GLU A 46 2.73 5.51 21.46
C GLU A 46 3.16 6.23 20.17
N PRO A 47 2.80 5.72 18.97
CA PRO A 47 3.08 6.42 17.73
C PRO A 47 2.25 7.70 17.65
N LYS A 48 2.91 8.84 17.89
CA LYS A 48 2.32 10.18 17.79
C LYS A 48 1.73 10.39 16.39
N GLU A 49 0.42 10.59 16.38
CA GLU A 49 -0.42 10.88 15.22
C GLU A 49 0.05 12.19 14.56
N ASN A 50 0.91 12.10 13.54
CA ASN A 50 1.35 13.26 12.76
C ASN A 50 0.30 13.61 11.70
N ASP A 51 -0.81 14.17 12.18
CA ASP A 51 -1.80 14.85 11.35
C ASP A 51 -1.43 16.34 11.27
N GLN A 52 -0.84 16.77 10.15
CA GLN A 52 -1.05 18.06 9.48
C GLN A 52 0.02 18.35 8.41
N LYS A 53 -0.09 17.71 7.24
CA LYS A 53 0.55 18.24 6.03
C LYS A 53 -0.39 19.22 5.34
N ALA A 54 -0.25 20.50 5.69
CA ALA A 54 -0.99 21.60 5.11
C ALA A 54 -0.72 21.73 3.60
N SER A 55 -1.65 21.25 2.78
CA SER A 55 -1.67 21.50 1.33
C SER A 55 -2.19 22.93 1.09
N LYS A 56 -1.28 23.84 0.75
CA LYS A 56 -1.62 25.15 0.15
C LYS A 56 -2.26 24.89 -1.22
N SER A 57 -3.58 25.03 -1.31
CA SER A 57 -4.30 25.12 -2.59
C SER A 57 -5.16 26.38 -2.55
N GLY A 58 -5.10 27.15 -3.64
CA GLY A 58 -5.63 28.50 -3.77
C GLY A 58 -7.07 28.65 -3.28
N GLN A 59 -7.30 29.73 -2.53
CA GLN A 59 -8.59 30.07 -1.93
C GLN A 59 -9.56 30.62 -2.98
N GLY A 60 -10.32 29.75 -3.63
CA GLY A 60 -11.66 30.11 -4.07
C GLY A 60 -12.62 29.93 -2.90
N LYS A 61 -13.40 30.96 -2.54
CA LYS A 61 -14.42 30.92 -1.46
C LYS A 61 -15.63 30.06 -1.86
N GLY A 62 -15.40 28.82 -2.28
CA GLY A 62 -16.44 27.82 -2.48
C GLY A 62 -16.85 27.21 -1.14
N THR A 63 -18.15 27.13 -0.87
CA THR A 63 -18.69 26.40 0.28
C THR A 63 -18.16 24.96 0.26
N LYS A 64 -17.46 24.56 1.33
CA LYS A 64 -16.95 23.19 1.46
C LYS A 64 -18.12 22.22 1.42
N LYS A 65 -18.16 21.35 0.41
CA LYS A 65 -19.19 20.31 0.27
C LYS A 65 -19.12 19.38 1.49
N ARG A 66 -20.29 19.08 2.08
CA ARG A 66 -20.40 18.14 3.22
C ARG A 66 -20.41 16.70 2.72
N ILE A 67 -19.89 15.80 3.54
CA ILE A 67 -19.98 14.36 3.33
C ILE A 67 -21.35 13.90 3.81
N THR A 68 -22.08 13.17 2.95
CA THR A 68 -23.40 12.61 3.28
C THR A 68 -23.48 11.10 3.05
N ALA A 69 -22.60 10.54 2.22
CA ALA A 69 -22.64 9.13 1.82
C ALA A 69 -21.74 8.22 2.68
N CYS A 70 -21.13 8.75 3.74
CA CYS A 70 -20.41 7.93 4.71
C CYS A 70 -20.54 8.53 6.12
N PRO A 71 -20.38 7.73 7.20
CA PRO A 71 -20.57 8.20 8.59
C PRO A 71 -19.52 9.22 9.04
N HIS A 72 -18.49 9.45 8.22
CA HIS A 72 -17.41 10.39 8.52
C HIS A 72 -17.77 11.84 8.16
N ALA A 73 -18.78 12.41 8.79
CA ALA A 73 -19.24 13.78 8.52
C ALA A 73 -18.16 14.85 8.77
N ASN A 74 -17.23 14.58 9.70
CA ASN A 74 -16.15 15.51 10.08
C ASN A 74 -14.96 15.50 9.10
N LYS A 75 -14.88 14.52 8.19
CA LYS A 75 -13.76 14.43 7.24
C LYS A 75 -13.97 15.34 6.04
N ARG A 76 -12.89 15.66 5.32
CA ARG A 76 -12.98 16.45 4.08
C ARG A 76 -13.65 15.64 2.97
N HIS A 77 -14.64 16.25 2.32
CA HIS A 77 -15.26 15.69 1.11
C HIS A 77 -14.20 15.41 0.05
N TYR A 78 -14.25 14.22 -0.53
CA TYR A 78 -13.40 13.83 -1.66
C TYR A 78 -14.22 13.73 -2.95
N ALA A 79 -15.04 12.69 -3.08
CA ALA A 79 -15.86 12.44 -4.26
C ALA A 79 -17.12 11.65 -3.89
N LYS A 80 -18.18 11.77 -4.71
CA LYS A 80 -19.47 11.08 -4.50
C LYS A 80 -20.00 11.23 -3.05
N ASN A 81 -19.85 12.41 -2.46
CA ASN A 81 -20.24 12.70 -1.08
C ASN A 81 -19.58 11.81 -0.01
N MET A 82 -18.42 11.21 -0.30
CA MET A 82 -17.64 10.38 0.61
C MET A 82 -16.29 11.01 0.96
N CYS A 83 -15.72 10.60 2.09
CA CYS A 83 -14.31 10.86 2.40
C CYS A 83 -13.39 10.02 1.49
N SER A 84 -12.11 10.38 1.43
CA SER A 84 -11.09 9.66 0.65
C SER A 84 -11.06 8.16 0.95
N ASN A 85 -11.04 7.79 2.24
CA ASN A 85 -10.95 6.39 2.65
C ASN A 85 -12.16 5.56 2.22
N CYS A 86 -13.37 6.08 2.42
CA CYS A 86 -14.60 5.41 1.99
C CYS A 86 -14.69 5.31 0.48
N TYR A 87 -14.34 6.39 -0.23
CA TYR A 87 -14.34 6.38 -1.68
C TYR A 87 -13.40 5.31 -2.26
N HIS A 88 -12.21 5.14 -1.67
CA HIS A 88 -11.27 4.11 -2.12
C HIS A 88 -11.72 2.68 -1.82
N LYS A 89 -12.43 2.47 -0.70
CA LYS A 89 -12.93 1.15 -0.29
C LYS A 89 -14.15 0.70 -1.09
N SER A 90 -15.16 1.55 -1.21
CA SER A 90 -16.48 1.18 -1.79
C SER A 90 -16.92 2.06 -2.96
N GLY A 91 -16.35 3.25 -3.12
CA GLY A 91 -16.77 4.20 -4.16
C GLY A 91 -16.33 3.87 -5.58
N ARG A 92 -15.38 2.93 -5.72
CA ARG A 92 -14.84 2.45 -6.99
C ARG A 92 -15.59 1.22 -7.45
N GLN A 93 -16.12 1.29 -8.67
CA GLN A 93 -16.89 0.20 -9.28
C GLN A 93 -16.19 -0.39 -10.51
N LYS A 94 -15.31 0.39 -11.15
CA LYS A 94 -14.62 -0.02 -12.38
C LYS A 94 -13.49 -0.99 -12.05
N LYS A 95 -13.38 -2.06 -12.83
CA LYS A 95 -12.29 -3.03 -12.73
C LYS A 95 -11.03 -2.54 -13.45
N ALA A 96 -9.88 -2.98 -12.99
CA ALA A 96 -8.62 -2.76 -13.68
C ALA A 96 -8.60 -3.60 -14.98
N TRP A 97 -8.08 -3.01 -16.06
CA TRP A 97 -8.02 -3.66 -17.39
C TRP A 97 -6.59 -3.81 -17.90
N THR A 98 -5.64 -3.03 -17.37
CA THR A 98 -4.25 -3.03 -17.83
C THR A 98 -3.43 -4.11 -17.14
N CYS A 99 -3.77 -4.49 -15.90
CA CYS A 99 -3.11 -5.59 -15.20
C CYS A 99 -3.90 -6.89 -15.37
N LEU A 100 -3.23 -8.02 -15.14
CA LEU A 100 -3.83 -9.37 -15.19
C LEU A 100 -4.98 -9.56 -14.19
N HIS A 101 -5.08 -8.70 -13.17
CA HIS A 101 -6.08 -8.75 -12.11
C HIS A 101 -7.43 -8.15 -12.56
N LYS A 102 -8.23 -8.94 -13.29
CA LYS A 102 -9.57 -8.53 -13.77
C LYS A 102 -10.61 -8.40 -12.65
N ASP A 103 -10.37 -9.06 -11.52
CA ASP A 103 -11.20 -9.06 -10.32
C ASP A 103 -11.03 -7.78 -9.47
N ARG A 104 -9.87 -7.13 -9.57
CA ARG A 104 -9.49 -5.99 -8.72
C ARG A 104 -10.03 -4.67 -9.23
N GLN A 105 -10.29 -3.75 -8.30
CA GLN A 105 -10.78 -2.40 -8.63
C GLN A 105 -9.68 -1.54 -9.27
N LEU A 106 -10.08 -0.68 -10.20
CA LEU A 106 -9.26 0.31 -10.86
C LEU A 106 -8.79 1.36 -9.85
N TYR A 107 -7.48 1.62 -9.82
CA TYR A 107 -6.88 2.70 -9.05
C TYR A 107 -6.54 3.89 -9.96
N ALA A 108 -5.54 3.74 -10.82
CA ALA A 108 -5.07 4.75 -11.77
C ALA A 108 -4.40 4.08 -12.98
N LYS A 109 -4.34 4.79 -14.12
CA LYS A 109 -3.71 4.30 -15.37
C LYS A 109 -4.16 2.90 -15.82
N GLY A 110 -5.44 2.58 -15.60
CA GLY A 110 -5.98 1.25 -15.94
C GLY A 110 -5.54 0.10 -15.02
N MET A 111 -4.74 0.37 -13.98
CA MET A 111 -4.16 -0.63 -13.09
C MET A 111 -4.85 -0.69 -11.73
N CYS A 112 -4.77 -1.84 -11.06
CA CYS A 112 -5.15 -1.97 -9.65
C CYS A 112 -4.12 -1.28 -8.74
N GLN A 113 -4.49 -1.04 -7.47
CA GLN A 113 -3.67 -0.28 -6.52
C GLN A 113 -2.26 -0.87 -6.32
N PHE A 114 -2.17 -2.19 -6.16
CA PHE A 114 -0.89 -2.87 -5.95
C PHE A 114 0.06 -2.69 -7.15
N CYS A 115 -0.41 -3.02 -8.36
CA CYS A 115 0.39 -2.88 -9.58
C CYS A 115 0.79 -1.42 -9.84
N TYR A 116 -0.13 -0.48 -9.58
CA TYR A 116 0.17 0.94 -9.69
C TYR A 116 1.31 1.35 -8.75
N LEU A 117 1.26 0.98 -7.47
CA LEU A 117 2.30 1.31 -6.50
C LEU A 117 3.64 0.68 -6.85
N GLN A 118 3.64 -0.58 -7.31
CA GLN A 118 4.86 -1.25 -7.74
C GLN A 118 5.51 -0.53 -8.94
N SER A 119 4.72 -0.20 -9.97
CA SER A 119 5.20 0.57 -11.12
C SER A 119 5.70 1.97 -10.71
N TYR A 120 4.98 2.63 -9.81
CA TYR A 120 5.34 3.95 -9.30
C TYR A 120 6.68 3.93 -8.54
N HIS A 121 6.90 2.97 -7.64
CA HIS A 121 8.16 2.83 -6.90
C HIS A 121 9.32 2.46 -7.82
N LYS A 122 9.11 1.54 -8.78
CA LYS A 122 10.10 1.22 -9.83
C LYS A 122 10.53 2.49 -10.59
N SER A 123 9.56 3.28 -11.04
CA SER A 123 9.83 4.51 -11.80
C SER A 123 10.53 5.61 -11.00
N ARG A 124 10.44 5.60 -9.66
CA ARG A 124 11.13 6.55 -8.79
C ARG A 124 12.54 6.09 -8.44
N SER A 125 12.75 4.81 -8.19
CA SER A 125 14.08 4.25 -7.90
C SER A 125 15.02 4.37 -9.10
N CYS A 126 14.53 4.20 -10.34
CA CYS A 126 15.37 4.35 -11.53
C CYS A 126 15.69 5.82 -11.90
N LYS A 127 15.06 6.81 -11.26
CA LYS A 127 15.33 8.23 -11.53
C LYS A 127 16.56 8.76 -10.80
N SER A 128 16.95 8.15 -9.67
CA SER A 128 18.14 8.56 -8.93
C SER A 128 19.46 8.12 -9.57
N ILE A 129 19.44 7.24 -10.56
CA ILE A 129 20.64 6.68 -11.19
C ILE A 129 20.94 7.32 -12.55
N LYS A 130 19.97 8.01 -13.18
CA LYS A 130 20.11 8.53 -14.55
C LYS A 130 20.86 9.86 -14.68
N THR A 131 21.29 10.48 -13.58
CA THR A 131 22.01 11.76 -13.62
C THR A 131 23.52 11.64 -13.89
N GLU A 132 24.09 10.44 -13.90
CA GLU A 132 25.55 10.29 -13.95
C GLU A 132 26.13 10.04 -15.35
N TYR A 133 25.31 9.79 -16.38
CA TYR A 133 25.82 9.34 -17.69
C TYR A 133 25.44 10.24 -18.88
N SER A 134 25.20 11.53 -18.66
CA SER A 134 24.92 12.49 -19.73
C SER A 134 25.85 13.71 -19.73
N ASN A 135 27.03 13.59 -19.10
CA ASN A 135 28.06 14.65 -19.07
C ASN A 135 29.43 14.16 -19.61
N ILE A 136 29.43 13.25 -20.59
CA ILE A 136 30.62 12.88 -21.36
C ILE A 136 30.37 13.22 -22.82
#